data_AF-A0A2A5ENJ3-F1
#
_entry.id   AF-A0A2A5ENJ3-F1
#
_cell.length_a   1.000
_cell.length_b   1.000
_cell.length_c   1.000
_cell.angle_alpha   90.00
_cell.angle_beta   90.00
_cell.angle_gamma   90.00
#
_symmetry.space_group_name_H-M   'P 1'
#
loop_
_entity.id
_entity.type
_entity.pdbx_description
1 polymer ?
#
loop_
_entity_poly.entity_id
_entity_poly.type
_entity_poly.pdbx_seq_one_letter_code
_entity_poly.pdbx_strand_id
1 'polypeptide(L)' 'MAEFFEMGGYGIYLWPAFAIVTLVMVGLVAQSWYDLKTQRKLIAMLEAQAAERRS' A
#
# COMPACT_ATOMS: atom_id res chain seq x y z
N MET A 1 20.74 -16.18 -15.93
CA MET A 1 20.13 -15.15 -15.06
C MET A 1 20.14 -13.73 -15.68
N ALA A 2 20.68 -13.52 -16.89
CA ALA A 2 20.62 -12.24 -17.61
C ALA A 2 19.79 -12.30 -18.92
N GLU A 3 19.41 -13.50 -19.37
CA GLU A 3 18.66 -13.71 -20.62
C GLU A 3 17.27 -13.06 -20.64
N PHE A 4 16.65 -12.79 -19.48
CA PHE A 4 15.37 -12.06 -19.39
C PHE A 4 15.48 -10.57 -19.76
N PHE A 5 16.67 -9.98 -19.63
CA PHE A 5 16.95 -8.61 -20.09
C PHE A 5 17.48 -8.59 -21.54
N GLU A 6 18.08 -9.70 -22.00
CA GLU A 6 18.66 -9.84 -23.34
C GLU A 6 17.74 -10.51 -24.38
N MET A 7 16.45 -10.75 -24.08
CA MET A 7 15.43 -11.11 -25.08
C MET A 7 15.11 -9.91 -25.99
N GLY A 8 16.04 -9.59 -26.88
CA GLY A 8 15.95 -8.79 -28.11
C GLY A 8 14.69 -7.93 -28.29
N GLY A 9 14.55 -6.85 -27.50
CA GLY A 9 13.55 -5.81 -27.73
C GLY A 9 12.14 -6.06 -27.17
N TYR A 10 11.78 -7.27 -26.74
CA TYR A 10 10.43 -7.55 -26.23
C TYR A 10 10.22 -7.20 -24.75
N GLY A 11 11.29 -7.12 -23.97
CA GLY A 11 11.22 -6.80 -22.53
C GLY A 11 10.50 -5.48 -22.26
N ILE A 12 10.67 -4.47 -23.10
CA ILE A 12 10.06 -3.15 -22.92
C ILE A 12 8.52 -3.18 -23.03
N TYR A 13 7.93 -4.21 -23.66
CA TYR A 13 6.47 -4.37 -23.72
C TYR A 13 5.91 -5.08 -22.48
N LEU A 14 6.68 -5.98 -21.86
CA LEU A 14 6.27 -6.74 -20.67
C LEU A 14 6.53 -5.98 -19.36
N TRP A 15 7.66 -5.28 -19.28
CA TRP A 15 8.06 -4.51 -18.10
C TRP A 15 7.00 -3.50 -17.61
N PRO A 16 6.31 -2.74 -18.47
CA PRO A 16 5.25 -1.83 -18.04
C PRO A 16 4.09 -2.55 -17.34
N ALA A 17 3.72 -3.76 -17.78
CA ALA A 17 2.67 -4.54 -17.13
C ALA A 17 3.09 -4.93 -15.70
N PHE A 18 4.33 -5.41 -15.52
CA PHE A 18 4.87 -5.70 -14.20
C PHE A 18 5.05 -4.43 -13.34
N ALA A 19 5.43 -3.31 -13.94
CA ALA A 19 5.55 -2.03 -13.25
C ALA A 19 4.19 -1.54 -12.74
N ILE A 20 3.14 -1.65 -13.55
CA ILE A 20 1.77 -1.30 -13.13
C ILE A 20 1.31 -2.20 -11.99
N VAL A 21 1.49 -3.52 -12.12
CA VAL A 21 1.12 -4.47 -11.05
C VAL A 21 1.86 -4.14 -9.76
N THR A 22 3.18 -3.91 -9.85
CA THR A 22 4.01 -3.53 -8.69
C THR A 22 3.50 -2.23 -8.06
N LEU A 23 3.18 -1.22 -8.89
CA LEU A 23 2.67 0.06 -8.42
C LEU A 23 1.31 -0.09 -7.73
N VAL A 24 0.41 -0.92 -8.27
CA VAL A 24 -0.89 -1.22 -7.64
C VAL A 24 -0.71 -1.94 -6.31
N MET A 25 0.17 -2.96 -6.25
CA MET A 25 0.43 -3.69 -5.01
C MET A 25 1.03 -2.77 -3.93
N VAL A 26 2.03 -1.96 -4.29
CA VAL A 26 2.62 -0.97 -3.38
C VAL A 26 1.58 0.05 -2.93
N GLY A 27 0.73 0.53 -3.84
CA GLY A 27 -0.36 1.46 -3.52
C GLY A 27 -1.34 0.87 -2.51
N LEU A 28 -1.73 -0.40 -2.68
CA LEU A 28 -2.63 -1.10 -1.75
C LEU A 28 -1.99 -1.30 -0.37
N VAL A 29 -0.72 -1.70 -0.32
CA VAL A 29 0.01 -1.86 0.95
C VAL A 29 0.11 -0.52 1.67
N ALA A 30 0.49 0.54 0.96
CA ALA A 30 0.54 1.88 1.50
C ALA A 30 -0.83 2.31 2.03
N GLN A 31 -1.89 2.17 1.23
CA GLN A 31 -3.25 2.53 1.60
C GLN A 31 -3.71 1.78 2.86
N SER A 32 -3.46 0.47 2.94
CA SER A 32 -3.75 -0.34 4.12
C SER A 32 -3.02 0.17 5.37
N TRP A 33 -1.75 0.52 5.26
CA TRP A 33 -0.99 1.10 6.37
C TRP A 33 -1.52 2.48 6.80
N TYR A 34 -1.89 3.33 5.85
CA TYR A 34 -2.49 4.65 6.13
C TYR A 34 -3.85 4.52 6.81
N ASP A 35 -4.69 3.60 6.36
CA ASP A 35 -6.00 3.33 6.96
C ASP A 35 -5.86 2.81 8.38
N LEU A 36 -4.98 1.83 8.61
CA LEU A 36 -4.71 1.30 9.95
C LEU A 36 -4.24 2.41 10.90
N LYS A 37 -3.36 3.31 10.44
CA LYS A 37 -2.89 4.43 11.26
C LYS A 37 -4.02 5.42 11.57
N THR A 38 -4.90 5.67 10.61
CA THR A 38 -6.05 6.59 10.76
C THR A 38 -7.11 6.02 11.69
N GLN A 39 -7.47 4.74 11.52
CA GLN A 39 -8.45 4.07 12.37
C GLN A 39 -7.97 3.96 13.81
N ARG A 40 -6.68 3.67 14.04
CA ARG A 40 -6.09 3.66 15.39
C ARG A 40 -6.21 5.01 16.08
N LYS A 41 -5.99 6.12 15.37
CA LYS A 41 -6.18 7.46 15.91
C LYS A 41 -7.65 7.74 16.25
N LEU A 42 -8.57 7.35 15.36
CA LEU A 42 -9.99 7.53 15.59
C LEU A 42 -10.46 6.78 16.83
N ILE A 43 -10.04 5.52 16.99
CA ILE A 43 -10.35 4.71 18.18
C ILE A 43 -9.83 5.40 19.45
N ALA A 44 -8.56 5.84 19.46
CA ALA A 44 -7.97 6.51 20.62
C ALA A 44 -8.73 7.81 21.00
N MET A 45 -9.20 8.58 20.01
CA MET A 45 -10.00 9.78 20.26
C MET A 45 -11.38 9.45 20.84
N LEU A 46 -12.03 8.41 20.31
CA LEU A 46 -13.34 7.96 20.80
C LEU A 46 -13.26 7.38 22.20
N GLU A 47 -12.21 6.61 22.51
CA GLU A 47 -11.95 6.08 23.86
C GLU A 47 -11.72 7.21 24.87
N ALA A 48 -10.94 8.23 24.51
CA ALA A 48 -10.70 9.39 25.38
C ALA A 48 -12.00 10.15 25.71
N GLN A 49 -12.86 10.37 24.71
CA GLN A 49 -14.17 11.01 24.91
C GLN A 49 -15.13 10.15 25.75
N ALA A 50 -15.11 8.83 25.56
CA ALA A 50 -15.93 7.92 26.34
C ALA A 50 -15.49 7.86 27.80
N ALA A 51 -14.18 7.93 28.09
CA ALA A 51 -13.64 7.99 29.44
C ALA A 51 -14.04 9.27 30.17
N GLU A 52 -13.97 10.43 29.50
CA GLU A 52 -14.37 11.73 30.05
C GLU A 52 -15.87 11.81 30.38
N ARG A 53 -16.73 11.16 29.58
CA ARG A 53 -18.18 11.10 29.87
C ARG A 53 -18.55 10.20 31.05
N ARG A 54 -17.63 9.34 31.52
CA ARG A 54 -17.90 8.33 32.56
C ARG A 54 -17.36 8.72 33.94
N SER A 55 -16.58 9.80 34.04
CA SER A 55 -16.09 10.43 35.28
C SER A 55 -17.00 11.57 35.72
#